data_AF-Q7PXT9-F1
#
_entry.id   AF-Q7PXT9-F1
#
_cell.length_a   1.000
_cell.length_b   1.000
_cell.length_c   1.000
_cell.angle_alpha   90.00
_cell.angle_beta   90.00
_cell.angle_gamma   90.00
#
_symmetry.space_group_name_H-M   'P 1'
#
loop_
_entity.id
_entity.type
_entity.pdbx_description
1 polymer ?
#
loop_
_entity_poly.entity_id
_entity_poly.type
_entity_poly.pdbx_seq_one_letter_code
_entity_poly.pdbx_strand_id
1 'polypeptide(L)'
;MCEYSNTRNKMSNLVVVLVLLTMYIVLSAPFEIPDRYKKPAKMLHEICIAESGASEEQLRTCLDGTVPTAPAAKCYIHCLFDKIDVVDEATGRILLDRLLYIIPDDVKAAVDHLTRECSHIVTPDKCETAYETVKCYFNAHDEVIKFCHLLVLE
;
A
#
# COMPACT_ATOMS: atom_id res chain seq x y z
N MET A 1 -16.52 54.11 -19.18
CA MET A 1 -16.15 53.38 -17.94
C MET A 1 -16.59 51.90 -17.93
N CYS A 2 -16.83 51.23 -19.06
CA CYS A 2 -17.38 49.86 -19.07
C CYS A 2 -16.40 48.73 -19.40
N GLU A 3 -15.13 49.00 -19.75
CA GLU A 3 -14.14 47.94 -20.06
C GLU A 3 -13.38 47.42 -18.82
N TYR A 4 -13.47 48.13 -17.69
CA TYR A 4 -12.72 47.80 -16.46
C TYR A 4 -13.45 46.81 -15.52
N SER A 5 -14.76 46.61 -15.70
CA SER A 5 -15.56 45.66 -14.91
C SER A 5 -15.44 44.23 -15.45
N ASN A 6 -15.48 44.06 -16.78
CA ASN A 6 -15.43 42.75 -17.45
C ASN A 6 -14.07 42.04 -17.29
N THR A 7 -12.98 42.79 -17.27
CA THR A 7 -11.61 42.28 -17.09
C THR A 7 -11.34 41.81 -15.67
N ARG A 8 -11.93 42.47 -14.66
CA ARG A 8 -11.74 42.13 -13.23
C ARG A 8 -12.43 40.81 -12.85
N ASN A 9 -13.64 40.56 -13.35
CA ASN A 9 -14.35 39.30 -13.14
C ASN A 9 -13.65 38.12 -13.85
N LYS A 10 -13.06 38.38 -15.03
CA LYS A 10 -12.32 37.38 -15.80
C LYS A 10 -11.00 36.99 -15.12
N MET A 11 -10.27 37.96 -14.55
CA MET A 11 -9.09 37.71 -13.71
C MET A 11 -9.43 36.97 -12.42
N SER A 12 -10.52 37.33 -11.74
CA SER A 12 -10.94 36.66 -10.50
C SER A 12 -11.33 35.20 -10.74
N ASN A 13 -12.04 34.90 -11.83
CA ASN A 13 -12.40 33.53 -12.19
C ASN A 13 -11.18 32.70 -12.58
N LEU A 14 -10.19 33.29 -13.28
CA LEU A 14 -8.95 32.61 -13.64
C LEU A 14 -8.13 32.24 -12.40
N VAL A 15 -8.04 33.15 -11.43
CA VAL A 15 -7.34 32.90 -10.16
C VAL A 15 -8.04 31.79 -9.35
N VAL A 16 -9.37 31.80 -9.28
CA VAL A 16 -10.14 30.73 -8.60
C VAL A 16 -9.94 29.38 -9.27
N VAL A 17 -9.97 29.31 -10.61
CA VAL A 17 -9.71 28.07 -11.35
C VAL A 17 -8.28 27.57 -11.12
N LEU A 18 -7.29 28.45 -11.11
CA LEU A 18 -5.91 28.10 -10.80
C LEU A 18 -5.76 27.57 -9.37
N VAL A 19 -6.41 28.18 -8.38
CA VAL A 19 -6.39 27.73 -6.99
C VAL A 19 -7.09 26.38 -6.82
N LEU A 20 -8.21 26.15 -7.52
CA LEU A 20 -8.89 24.85 -7.49
C LEU A 20 -8.07 23.76 -8.18
N LEU A 21 -7.41 24.08 -9.29
CA LEU A 21 -6.50 23.15 -9.97
C LEU A 21 -5.27 22.82 -9.12
N THR A 22 -4.62 23.81 -8.51
CA THR A 22 -3.46 23.54 -7.64
C THR A 22 -3.87 22.81 -6.37
N MET A 23 -5.03 23.12 -5.77
CA MET A 23 -5.56 22.40 -4.62
C MET A 23 -5.91 20.95 -4.97
N TYR A 24 -6.52 20.72 -6.14
CA TYR A 24 -6.77 19.36 -6.64
C TYR A 24 -5.46 18.59 -6.86
N ILE A 25 -4.44 19.23 -7.45
CA ILE A 25 -3.12 18.61 -7.66
C ILE A 25 -2.47 18.24 -6.33
N VAL A 26 -2.47 19.13 -5.34
CA VAL A 26 -1.92 18.88 -4.00
C VAL A 26 -2.66 17.76 -3.28
N LEU A 27 -3.99 17.71 -3.39
CA LEU A 27 -4.81 16.63 -2.82
C LEU A 27 -4.57 15.28 -3.52
N SER A 28 -4.20 15.30 -4.79
CA SER A 28 -3.89 14.10 -5.57
C SER A 28 -2.43 13.67 -5.51
N ALA A 29 -1.59 14.37 -4.73
CA ALA A 29 -0.17 14.05 -4.64
C ALA A 29 -0.03 12.59 -4.16
N PRO A 30 0.57 11.70 -4.97
CA PRO A 30 0.66 10.30 -4.61
C PRO A 30 1.54 10.16 -3.38
N PHE A 31 1.09 9.37 -2.38
CA PHE A 31 1.96 8.92 -1.30
C PHE A 31 3.20 8.24 -1.90
N GLU A 32 4.38 8.82 -1.72
CA GLU A 32 5.65 8.22 -2.12
C GLU A 32 6.28 7.55 -0.90
N ILE A 33 6.69 6.28 -1.05
CA ILE A 33 7.36 5.56 0.03
C ILE A 33 8.76 6.16 0.21
N PRO A 34 9.11 6.70 1.38
CA PRO A 34 10.42 7.31 1.61
C PRO A 34 11.59 6.35 1.33
N ASP A 35 12.68 6.85 0.72
CA ASP A 35 13.86 6.06 0.33
C ASP A 35 14.47 5.22 1.46
N ARG A 36 14.28 5.63 2.72
CA ARG A 36 14.75 4.90 3.90
C ARG A 36 14.15 3.50 4.03
N TYR A 37 13.01 3.23 3.39
CA TYR A 37 12.35 1.91 3.42
C TYR A 37 12.84 0.96 2.33
N LYS A 38 13.53 1.45 1.29
CA LYS A 38 13.98 0.63 0.14
C LYS A 38 14.96 -0.45 0.55
N LYS A 39 16.02 -0.09 1.30
CA LYS A 39 17.02 -1.07 1.75
C LYS A 39 16.42 -2.15 2.66
N PRO A 40 15.65 -1.82 3.72
CA PRO A 40 14.97 -2.83 4.52
C PRO A 40 14.01 -3.70 3.70
N ALA A 41 13.21 -3.10 2.80
CA ALA A 41 12.27 -3.84 1.96
C ALA A 41 12.99 -4.83 1.04
N LYS A 42 14.09 -4.42 0.42
CA LYS A 42 14.91 -5.30 -0.40
C LYS A 42 15.49 -6.48 0.39
N MET A 43 16.03 -6.23 1.59
CA MET A 43 16.53 -7.30 2.46
C MET A 43 15.40 -8.27 2.84
N LEU A 44 14.22 -7.74 3.15
CA LEU A 44 13.03 -8.53 3.49
C LEU A 44 12.59 -9.40 2.31
N HIS A 45 12.56 -8.83 1.11
CA HIS A 45 12.25 -9.51 -0.13
C HIS A 45 13.22 -10.67 -0.41
N GLU A 46 14.54 -10.42 -0.34
CA GLU A 46 15.56 -11.44 -0.55
C GLU A 46 15.44 -12.61 0.45
N ILE A 47 15.21 -12.31 1.73
CA ILE A 47 14.98 -13.31 2.78
C ILE A 47 13.74 -14.15 2.46
N CYS A 48 12.62 -13.50 2.13
CA CYS A 48 11.36 -14.20 1.93
C CYS A 48 11.28 -14.97 0.62
N ILE A 49 12.01 -14.56 -0.44
CA ILE A 49 12.22 -15.40 -1.62
C ILE A 49 12.95 -16.69 -1.22
N ALA A 50 14.03 -16.57 -0.45
CA ALA A 50 14.83 -17.73 -0.05
C ALA A 50 14.05 -18.71 0.84
N GLU A 51 13.22 -18.20 1.76
CA GLU A 51 12.43 -19.04 2.67
C GLU A 51 11.21 -19.69 1.99
N SER A 52 10.51 -18.96 1.11
CA SER A 52 9.29 -19.47 0.48
C SER A 52 9.54 -20.26 -0.80
N GLY A 53 10.69 -20.05 -1.46
CA GLY A 53 10.99 -20.59 -2.78
C GLY A 53 10.21 -19.91 -3.92
N ALA A 54 9.60 -18.74 -3.69
CA ALA A 54 8.93 -17.97 -4.73
C ALA A 54 9.94 -17.45 -5.76
N SER A 55 9.54 -17.44 -7.04
CA SER A 55 10.32 -16.77 -8.08
C SER A 55 9.85 -15.32 -8.28
N GLU A 56 10.77 -14.47 -8.72
CA GLU A 56 10.48 -13.09 -9.14
C GLU A 56 9.32 -13.01 -10.14
N GLU A 57 9.27 -13.94 -11.08
CA GLU A 57 8.22 -14.02 -12.10
C GLU A 57 6.84 -14.24 -11.47
N GLN A 58 6.74 -15.08 -10.43
CA GLN A 58 5.48 -15.31 -9.72
C GLN A 58 5.01 -14.04 -8.99
N LEU A 59 5.94 -13.27 -8.44
CA LEU A 59 5.64 -12.08 -7.64
C LEU A 59 5.22 -10.88 -8.49
N ARG A 60 5.75 -10.74 -9.71
CA ARG A 60 5.49 -9.58 -10.60
C ARG A 60 4.02 -9.33 -10.95
N THR A 61 3.15 -10.33 -10.80
CA THR A 61 1.71 -10.15 -11.05
C THR A 61 1.06 -9.06 -10.19
N CYS A 62 1.63 -8.74 -9.02
CA CYS A 62 1.12 -7.66 -8.18
C CYS A 62 1.34 -6.26 -8.77
N LEU A 63 2.26 -6.10 -9.72
CA LEU A 63 2.51 -4.82 -10.40
C LEU A 63 1.32 -4.41 -11.29
N ASP A 64 0.53 -5.37 -11.73
CA ASP A 64 -0.70 -5.17 -12.49
C ASP A 64 -1.95 -5.15 -11.57
N GLY A 65 -1.75 -5.02 -10.25
CA GLY A 65 -2.82 -5.03 -9.26
C GLY A 65 -3.39 -6.41 -8.92
N THR A 66 -2.74 -7.50 -9.35
CA THR A 66 -3.21 -8.87 -9.10
C THR A 66 -2.35 -9.57 -8.07
N VAL A 67 -2.93 -10.00 -6.94
CA VAL A 67 -2.16 -10.71 -5.90
C VAL A 67 -1.69 -12.08 -6.42
N PRO A 68 -0.38 -12.41 -6.34
CA PRO A 68 0.15 -13.69 -6.77
C PRO A 68 -0.54 -14.89 -6.11
N THR A 69 -0.93 -15.88 -6.91
CA THR A 69 -1.72 -17.04 -6.44
C THR A 69 -0.90 -18.33 -6.28
N ALA A 70 0.34 -18.35 -6.75
CA ALA A 70 1.21 -19.52 -6.64
C ALA A 70 1.48 -19.85 -5.16
N PRO A 71 1.51 -21.14 -4.75
CA PRO A 71 1.69 -21.52 -3.34
C PRO A 71 2.92 -20.88 -2.68
N ALA A 72 4.07 -20.89 -3.37
CA ALA A 72 5.29 -20.25 -2.88
C ALA A 72 5.14 -18.74 -2.73
N ALA A 73 4.40 -18.08 -3.62
CA ALA A 73 4.13 -16.65 -3.54
C ALA A 73 3.17 -16.29 -2.39
N LYS A 74 2.19 -17.14 -2.08
CA LYS A 74 1.35 -16.97 -0.87
C LYS A 74 2.19 -17.07 0.40
N CYS A 75 3.10 -18.04 0.47
CA CYS A 75 4.01 -18.17 1.61
C CYS A 75 5.07 -17.06 1.68
N TYR A 76 5.47 -16.48 0.53
CA TYR A 76 6.27 -15.26 0.49
C TYR A 76 5.54 -14.11 1.22
N ILE A 77 4.26 -13.90 0.92
CA ILE A 77 3.45 -12.86 1.59
C ILE A 77 3.37 -13.11 3.11
N HIS A 78 3.16 -14.36 3.53
CA HIS A 78 3.19 -14.71 4.94
C HIS A 78 4.55 -14.40 5.59
N CYS A 79 5.66 -14.77 4.95
CA CYS A 79 7.01 -14.47 5.43
C CYS A 79 7.20 -12.96 5.65
N LEU A 80 6.77 -12.12 4.72
CA LEU A 80 6.90 -10.66 4.88
C LEU A 80 6.23 -10.17 6.17
N PHE A 81 5.01 -10.65 6.46
CA PHE A 81 4.29 -10.30 7.68
C PHE A 81 4.93 -10.88 8.94
N ASP A 82 5.43 -12.10 8.87
CA ASP A 82 6.11 -12.77 9.98
C ASP A 82 7.39 -12.02 10.38
N LYS A 83 8.22 -11.64 9.41
CA LYS A 83 9.48 -10.92 9.64
C LYS A 83 9.31 -9.52 10.22
N ILE A 84 8.14 -8.91 10.05
CA ILE A 84 7.80 -7.61 10.67
C ILE A 84 6.93 -7.77 11.93
N ASP A 85 6.77 -9.00 12.42
CA ASP A 85 6.08 -9.34 13.68
C ASP A 85 4.61 -8.88 13.76
N VAL A 86 3.91 -8.97 12.62
CA VAL A 86 2.47 -8.66 12.53
C VAL A 86 1.59 -9.89 12.39
N VAL A 87 2.14 -11.10 12.56
CA VAL A 87 1.36 -12.34 12.53
C VAL A 87 1.00 -12.74 13.96
N ASP A 88 -0.28 -13.01 14.21
CA ASP A 88 -0.72 -13.70 15.42
C ASP A 88 -0.19 -15.15 15.40
N GLU A 89 0.66 -15.51 16.35
CA GLU A 89 1.35 -16.80 16.34
C GLU A 89 0.38 -18.00 16.40
N ALA A 90 -0.71 -17.85 17.16
CA ALA A 90 -1.68 -18.90 17.41
C ALA A 90 -2.67 -19.08 16.25
N THR A 91 -3.14 -17.98 15.64
CA THR A 91 -4.19 -18.04 14.62
C THR A 91 -3.69 -17.76 13.19
N GLY A 92 -2.48 -17.22 13.01
CA GLY A 92 -1.98 -16.77 11.71
C GLY A 92 -2.62 -15.46 11.21
N ARG A 93 -3.40 -14.77 12.05
CA ARG A 93 -4.11 -13.53 11.70
C ARG A 93 -3.13 -12.38 11.54
N ILE A 94 -3.36 -11.52 10.55
CA ILE A 94 -2.51 -10.34 10.32
C ILE A 94 -2.99 -9.17 11.18
N LEU A 95 -2.10 -8.63 12.00
CA LEU A 95 -2.30 -7.57 12.99
C LEU A 95 -1.56 -6.30 12.56
N LEU A 96 -2.04 -5.68 11.48
CA LEU A 96 -1.39 -4.52 10.86
C LEU A 96 -1.33 -3.31 11.80
N ASP A 97 -2.24 -3.23 12.77
CA ASP A 97 -2.30 -2.22 13.83
C ASP A 97 -1.05 -2.21 14.73
N ARG A 98 -0.31 -3.32 14.82
CA ARG A 98 0.99 -3.35 15.52
C ARG A 98 2.01 -2.38 14.92
N LEU A 99 1.85 -2.00 13.64
CA LEU A 99 2.75 -1.06 12.97
C LEU A 99 2.45 0.42 13.29
N LEU A 100 1.32 0.75 13.93
CA LEU A 100 0.88 2.14 14.17
C LEU A 100 1.90 2.99 14.95
N TYR A 101 2.76 2.37 15.76
CA TYR A 101 3.80 3.08 16.51
C TYR A 101 5.08 3.35 15.72
N ILE A 102 5.23 2.72 14.55
CA ILE A 102 6.46 2.73 13.74
C ILE A 102 6.24 3.50 12.43
N ILE A 103 5.01 3.50 11.91
CA ILE A 103 4.66 4.17 10.65
C ILE A 103 4.39 5.68 10.85
N PRO A 104 4.68 6.50 9.83
CA PRO A 104 4.36 7.92 9.86
C PRO A 104 2.84 8.18 9.80
N ASP A 105 2.43 9.38 10.23
CA ASP A 105 1.01 9.73 10.47
C ASP A 105 0.15 9.66 9.21
N ASP A 106 0.74 9.91 8.05
CA ASP A 106 0.13 9.81 6.72
C ASP A 106 -0.31 8.38 6.37
N VAL A 107 0.33 7.35 6.94
CA VAL A 107 0.00 5.94 6.70
C VAL A 107 -0.99 5.39 7.73
N LYS A 108 -1.15 6.05 8.88
CA LYS A 108 -2.03 5.57 9.97
C LYS A 108 -3.48 5.45 9.53
N ALA A 109 -4.00 6.43 8.78
CA ALA A 109 -5.36 6.39 8.26
C ALA A 109 -5.60 5.19 7.34
N ALA A 110 -4.61 4.87 6.48
CA ALA A 110 -4.67 3.70 5.63
C ALA A 110 -4.62 2.40 6.46
N VAL A 111 -3.73 2.31 7.44
CA VAL A 111 -3.64 1.12 8.32
C VAL A 111 -4.91 0.92 9.14
N ASP A 112 -5.50 1.97 9.68
CA ASP A 112 -6.76 1.90 10.42
C ASP A 112 -7.92 1.42 9.52
N HIS A 113 -7.98 1.91 8.29
CA HIS A 113 -8.96 1.48 7.28
C HIS A 113 -8.76 0.00 6.92
N LEU A 114 -7.55 -0.39 6.55
CA LEU A 114 -7.21 -1.77 6.19
C LEU A 114 -7.45 -2.75 7.35
N THR A 115 -7.11 -2.36 8.59
CA THR A 115 -7.34 -3.19 9.78
C THR A 115 -8.85 -3.38 10.00
N ARG A 116 -9.65 -2.33 9.88
CA ARG A 116 -11.11 -2.40 10.03
C ARG A 116 -11.74 -3.32 9.01
N GLU A 117 -11.32 -3.21 7.74
CA GLU A 117 -11.92 -3.96 6.64
C GLU A 117 -11.44 -5.42 6.59
N CYS A 118 -10.19 -5.72 6.94
CA CYS A 118 -9.56 -7.00 6.58
C CYS A 118 -9.01 -7.83 7.76
N SER A 119 -8.92 -7.28 8.98
CA SER A 119 -8.27 -7.98 10.12
C SER A 119 -9.04 -9.21 10.63
N HIS A 120 -10.24 -9.47 10.12
CA HIS A 120 -11.07 -10.61 10.51
C HIS A 120 -10.72 -11.91 9.75
N ILE A 121 -9.84 -11.83 8.75
CA ILE A 121 -9.50 -12.96 7.88
C ILE A 121 -8.58 -13.95 8.61
N VAL A 122 -9.05 -15.19 8.71
CA VAL A 122 -8.30 -16.34 9.25
C VAL A 122 -8.70 -17.59 8.47
N THR A 123 -7.71 -18.37 8.04
CA THR A 123 -7.91 -19.68 7.42
C THR A 123 -7.06 -20.74 8.15
N PRO A 124 -7.27 -22.05 7.91
CA PRO A 124 -6.45 -23.09 8.52
C PRO A 124 -4.96 -23.05 8.12
N ASP A 125 -4.62 -22.37 7.03
CA ASP A 125 -3.27 -22.26 6.51
C ASP A 125 -2.75 -20.82 6.65
N LYS A 126 -1.53 -20.65 7.17
CA LYS A 126 -0.96 -19.32 7.42
C LYS A 126 -0.62 -18.57 6.12
N CYS A 127 -0.18 -19.28 5.08
CA CYS A 127 0.10 -18.69 3.77
C CYS A 127 -1.19 -18.22 3.10
N GLU A 128 -2.26 -19.02 3.19
CA GLU A 128 -3.57 -18.67 2.65
C GLU A 128 -4.20 -17.50 3.40
N THR A 129 -4.04 -17.44 4.73
CA THR A 129 -4.49 -16.31 5.55
C THR A 129 -3.81 -15.00 5.11
N ALA A 130 -2.50 -15.03 4.92
CA ALA A 130 -1.74 -13.86 4.45
C ALA A 130 -2.16 -13.44 3.04
N TYR A 131 -2.36 -14.39 2.13
CA TYR A 131 -2.81 -14.15 0.76
C TYR A 131 -4.21 -13.51 0.71
N GLU A 132 -5.21 -14.10 1.38
CA GLU A 132 -6.57 -13.54 1.39
C GLU A 132 -6.62 -12.17 2.07
N THR A 133 -5.77 -11.95 3.08
CA THR A 133 -5.63 -10.63 3.71
C THR A 133 -5.09 -9.58 2.74
N VAL A 134 -4.01 -9.88 2.00
CA VAL A 134 -3.46 -8.93 1.00
C VAL A 134 -4.43 -8.70 -0.14
N LYS A 135 -5.16 -9.72 -0.58
CA LYS A 135 -6.23 -9.56 -1.56
C LYS A 135 -7.33 -8.62 -1.07
N CYS A 136 -7.70 -8.69 0.22
CA CYS A 136 -8.58 -7.71 0.83
C CYS A 136 -7.96 -6.30 0.81
N TYR A 137 -6.67 -6.16 1.15
CA TYR A 137 -5.99 -4.86 1.12
C TYR A 137 -5.98 -4.22 -0.28
N PHE A 138 -5.69 -4.99 -1.33
CA PHE A 138 -5.71 -4.51 -2.72
C PHE A 138 -7.10 -4.02 -3.15
N ASN A 139 -8.17 -4.60 -2.62
CA ASN A 139 -9.55 -4.16 -2.91
C ASN A 139 -9.98 -2.96 -2.05
N ALA A 140 -9.41 -2.83 -0.85
CA ALA A 140 -9.82 -1.81 0.12
C ALA A 140 -9.10 -0.47 -0.07
N HIS A 141 -7.88 -0.47 -0.63
CA HIS A 141 -7.06 0.74 -0.74
C HIS A 141 -6.06 0.67 -1.90
N ASP A 142 -6.26 1.49 -2.93
CA ASP A 142 -5.47 1.49 -4.18
C ASP A 142 -3.96 1.71 -3.97
N GLU A 143 -3.56 2.43 -2.92
CA GLU A 143 -2.15 2.70 -2.65
C GLU A 143 -1.34 1.47 -2.18
N VAL A 144 -2.01 0.36 -1.83
CA VAL A 144 -1.34 -0.87 -1.41
C VAL A 144 -0.43 -1.43 -2.51
N ILE A 145 -0.76 -1.18 -3.78
CA ILE A 145 0.07 -1.58 -4.93
C ILE A 145 1.49 -1.01 -4.83
N LYS A 146 1.69 0.15 -4.19
CA LYS A 146 3.01 0.78 -4.04
C LYS A 146 3.99 -0.09 -3.23
N PHE A 147 3.49 -0.92 -2.32
CA PHE A 147 4.32 -1.90 -1.61
C PHE A 147 4.81 -3.01 -2.54
N CYS A 148 4.03 -3.41 -3.55
CA CYS A 148 4.51 -4.33 -4.58
C CYS A 148 5.66 -3.70 -5.37
N HIS A 149 5.54 -2.44 -5.80
CA HIS A 149 6.62 -1.74 -6.49
C HIS A 149 7.89 -1.67 -5.62
N LEU A 150 7.75 -1.32 -4.34
CA LEU A 150 8.85 -1.28 -3.39
C LEU A 150 9.57 -2.63 -3.23
N LEU A 151 8.83 -3.73 -3.20
CA LEU A 151 9.39 -5.05 -2.94
C LEU A 151 9.93 -5.74 -4.19
N VAL A 152 9.34 -5.51 -5.37
CA VAL A 152 9.61 -6.28 -6.60
C VAL A 152 10.48 -5.51 -7.61
N LEU A 153 10.56 -4.18 -7.52
CA LEU A 153 11.30 -3.36 -8.49
C LEU A 153 12.51 -2.62 -7.91
N GLU A 154 12.59 -2.42 -6.59
CA GLU A 154 13.67 -1.65 -5.94
C GLU A 154 14.66 -2.53 -5.17
#